data_AF-A0A662XZA6-F1
#
_entry.id   AF-A0A662XZA6-F1
#
_cell.length_a   1.000
_cell.length_b   1.000
_cell.length_c   1.000
_cell.angle_alpha   90.00
_cell.angle_beta   90.00
_cell.angle_gamma   90.00
#
_symmetry.space_group_name_H-M   'P 1'
#
loop_
_entity.id
_entity.type
_entity.pdbx_description
1 polymer ?
#
loop_
_entity_poly.entity_id
_entity_poly.type
_entity_poly.pdbx_seq_one_letter_code
_entity_poly.pdbx_strand_id
1 'polypeptide(L)'
;MDVVAAPKTHEGVTSSVIRELVSLGRGSPGRCAHADELARALATVSQCYTVPVPSSAASAIEAALTDVADLLQRHRLFASVGGGASTYTPEQRVVMENGLRLLWAHVTTYQLHAALVDLVRTIDFMPRAIGFWKQLRKRTLREILQRGPLEWLLSRSQRVTVGERIRGLEETLDAHLLTTRCSGVFTDYEQLARRMKEGMALVELVYSTNGISPPRKGHGVFKSQDPIVFTAFYFGATRCVTTDESTFEKGQDGVSSSDDVLSSLRRVENNLSVFRRAQTQFATCFRTAISPCRPPSKIRQRWLQVTAAALCLTTGGFWVINNQQEFQAGIATLRAAVQDFLNEHMIEPMQAIFGEVVLNQKPEIQDAMALLDTKQSLRRMLSDFVKDTNPK
;
A
#
# COMPACT_ATOMS: atom_id res chain seq x y z
N MET A 1 53.27 -3.53 9.99
CA MET A 1 52.60 -4.24 8.89
C MET A 1 51.24 -4.65 9.41
N ASP A 2 50.26 -3.78 9.27
CA ASP A 2 48.90 -4.09 9.72
C ASP A 2 48.23 -4.95 8.67
N VAL A 3 47.84 -6.15 9.07
CA VAL A 3 47.01 -7.05 8.28
C VAL A 3 45.64 -6.41 8.17
N VAL A 4 45.37 -5.71 7.07
CA VAL A 4 44.04 -5.19 6.74
C VAL A 4 43.12 -6.39 6.59
N ALA A 5 42.33 -6.67 7.62
CA ALA A 5 41.36 -7.75 7.61
C ALA A 5 40.36 -7.52 6.47
N ALA A 6 40.18 -8.52 5.61
CA ALA A 6 39.19 -8.47 4.53
C ALA A 6 37.79 -8.19 5.12
N PRO A 7 37.00 -7.28 4.51
CA PRO A 7 35.70 -6.92 5.03
C PRO A 7 34.79 -8.17 5.07
N LYS A 8 34.25 -8.47 6.26
CA LYS A 8 33.38 -9.64 6.49
C LYS A 8 31.89 -9.34 6.32
N THR A 9 31.51 -8.06 6.23
CA THR A 9 30.12 -7.62 6.08
C THR A 9 29.85 -7.20 4.64
N HIS A 10 28.63 -7.45 4.15
CA HIS A 10 28.20 -7.06 2.79
C HIS A 10 28.38 -5.56 2.52
N GLU A 11 28.12 -4.72 3.54
CA GLU A 11 28.34 -3.28 3.49
C GLU A 11 29.84 -2.94 3.38
N GLY A 12 30.70 -3.65 4.12
CA GLY A 12 32.16 -3.49 4.03
C GLY A 12 32.71 -3.91 2.66
N VAL A 13 32.20 -5.00 2.09
CA VAL A 13 32.57 -5.47 0.75
C VAL A 13 32.14 -4.45 -0.31
N THR A 14 30.90 -3.97 -0.23
CA THR A 14 30.37 -2.97 -1.18
C THR A 14 31.14 -1.65 -1.09
N SER A 15 31.45 -1.18 0.12
CA SER A 15 32.23 0.05 0.34
C SER A 15 33.67 -0.09 -0.18
N SER A 16 34.31 -1.25 0.01
CA SER A 16 35.65 -1.55 -0.53
C SER A 16 35.66 -1.47 -2.05
N VAL A 17 34.71 -2.12 -2.72
CA VAL A 17 34.63 -2.13 -4.18
C VAL A 17 34.32 -0.75 -4.75
N ILE A 18 33.44 0.04 -4.10
CA ILE A 18 33.21 1.44 -4.50
C ILE A 18 34.50 2.26 -4.39
N ARG A 19 35.27 2.10 -3.30
CA ARG A 19 36.53 2.81 -3.11
C ARG A 19 37.57 2.43 -4.17
N GLU A 20 37.66 1.15 -4.51
CA GLU A 20 38.54 0.65 -5.56
C GLU A 20 38.15 1.21 -6.94
N LEU A 21 36.86 1.19 -7.29
CA LEU A 21 36.36 1.76 -8.55
C LEU A 21 36.61 3.28 -8.65
N VAL A 22 36.40 4.04 -7.57
CA VAL A 22 36.71 5.48 -7.53
C VAL A 22 38.21 5.73 -7.69
N SER A 23 39.06 4.86 -7.12
CA SER A 23 40.51 4.97 -7.29
C SER A 23 40.94 4.73 -8.75
N LEU A 24 40.30 3.77 -9.44
CA LEU A 24 40.52 3.49 -10.86
C LEU A 24 40.01 4.61 -11.78
N GLY A 25 38.97 5.32 -11.38
CA GLY A 25 38.44 6.48 -12.11
C GLY A 25 39.28 7.76 -11.95
N ARG A 26 40.00 7.92 -10.83
CA ARG A 26 40.75 9.13 -10.46
C ARG A 26 42.28 9.05 -10.62
N GLY A 27 42.86 7.86 -10.79
CA GLY A 27 44.32 7.67 -10.98
C GLY A 27 44.81 7.91 -12.42
N SER A 28 45.90 8.68 -12.57
CA SER A 28 46.68 8.95 -13.82
C SER A 28 47.46 7.71 -14.32
N PRO A 29 48.06 7.67 -15.54
CA PRO A 29 47.57 7.99 -16.88
C PRO A 29 47.03 6.71 -17.52
N GLY A 30 45.71 6.56 -17.57
CA GLY A 30 45.07 5.29 -17.95
C GLY A 30 43.69 5.17 -17.35
N ARG A 31 42.95 6.28 -17.38
CA ARG A 31 41.63 6.42 -16.75
C ARG A 31 40.75 5.25 -17.19
N CYS A 32 40.32 4.45 -16.22
CA CYS A 32 39.46 3.32 -16.52
C CYS A 32 38.09 3.84 -16.95
N ALA A 33 37.72 3.61 -18.20
CA ALA A 33 36.42 4.01 -18.70
C ALA A 33 35.31 3.35 -17.86
N HIS A 34 34.25 4.10 -17.56
CA HIS A 34 33.03 3.59 -16.87
C HIS A 34 33.19 3.23 -15.39
N ALA A 35 34.39 3.29 -14.81
CA ALA A 35 34.62 2.99 -13.39
C ALA A 35 33.90 4.00 -12.46
N ASP A 36 33.93 5.29 -12.80
CA ASP A 36 33.24 6.35 -12.04
C ASP A 36 31.71 6.17 -12.08
N GLU A 37 31.16 5.80 -13.24
CA GLU A 37 29.72 5.55 -13.39
C GLU A 37 29.26 4.28 -12.68
N LEU A 38 30.06 3.21 -12.75
CA LEU A 38 29.79 1.98 -12.02
C LEU A 38 29.82 2.21 -10.50
N ALA A 39 30.79 2.99 -10.00
CA ALA A 39 30.86 3.37 -8.58
C ALA A 39 29.63 4.18 -8.14
N ARG A 40 29.19 5.14 -8.97
CA ARG A 40 27.99 5.94 -8.68
C ARG A 40 26.72 5.08 -8.68
N ALA A 41 26.56 4.19 -9.66
CA ALA A 41 25.42 3.27 -9.73
C ALA A 41 25.39 2.33 -8.50
N LEU A 42 26.54 1.78 -8.10
CA LEU A 42 26.65 0.97 -6.89
C LEU A 42 26.28 1.75 -5.63
N ALA A 43 26.76 2.99 -5.50
CA ALA A 43 26.45 3.84 -4.35
C ALA A 43 24.96 4.15 -4.23
N THR A 44 24.22 4.24 -5.34
CA THR A 44 22.76 4.45 -5.30
C THR A 44 21.98 3.23 -4.80
N VAL A 45 22.47 2.01 -5.05
CA VAL A 45 21.78 0.75 -4.64
C VAL A 45 22.36 0.09 -3.40
N SER A 46 23.44 0.64 -2.82
CA SER A 46 24.03 0.11 -1.59
C SER A 46 23.40 0.66 -0.32
N GLN A 47 22.65 1.78 -0.39
CA GLN A 47 22.22 2.54 0.79
C GLN A 47 20.97 1.99 1.50
N CYS A 48 20.10 1.23 0.84
CA CYS A 48 18.78 0.89 1.39
C CYS A 48 18.69 -0.46 2.14
N TYR A 49 19.80 -1.18 2.38
CA TYR A 49 19.77 -2.51 3.02
C TYR A 49 19.86 -2.53 4.56
N THR A 50 20.03 -1.39 5.20
CA THR A 50 20.32 -1.33 6.64
C THR A 50 19.09 -1.30 7.54
N VAL A 51 17.86 -1.29 7.00
CA VAL A 51 16.64 -1.07 7.80
C VAL A 51 15.51 -2.05 7.45
N PRO A 52 14.87 -2.72 8.43
CA PRO A 52 13.68 -3.54 8.20
C PRO A 52 12.55 -2.67 7.64
N VAL A 53 12.16 -2.96 6.40
CA VAL A 53 11.34 -2.13 5.49
C VAL A 53 10.05 -1.61 6.14
N PRO A 54 9.99 -0.32 6.58
CA PRO A 54 8.74 0.40 6.74
C PRO A 54 8.29 0.90 5.36
N SER A 55 7.05 1.39 5.24
CA SER A 55 6.50 1.94 3.98
C SER A 55 7.36 3.06 3.35
N SER A 56 8.20 3.75 4.12
CA SER A 56 9.16 4.76 3.65
C SER A 56 10.36 4.18 2.90
N ALA A 57 10.79 2.96 3.21
CA ALA A 57 11.89 2.29 2.52
C ALA A 57 11.47 1.78 1.13
N ALA A 58 10.19 1.45 0.93
CA ALA A 58 9.66 1.04 -0.37
C ALA A 58 9.81 2.14 -1.44
N SER A 59 9.52 3.40 -1.10
CA SER A 59 9.72 4.53 -2.03
C SER A 59 11.20 4.80 -2.30
N ALA A 60 12.08 4.53 -1.33
CA ALA A 60 13.52 4.68 -1.51
C ALA A 60 14.10 3.62 -2.48
N ILE A 61 13.61 2.37 -2.42
CA ILE A 61 13.99 1.30 -3.35
C ILE A 61 13.57 1.65 -4.79
N GLU A 62 12.32 2.11 -4.97
CA GLU A 62 11.80 2.51 -6.28
C GLU A 62 12.56 3.73 -6.85
N ALA A 63 12.88 4.71 -5.99
CA ALA A 63 13.71 5.85 -6.35
C ALA A 63 15.12 5.42 -6.77
N ALA A 64 15.78 4.56 -5.99
CA ALA A 64 17.12 4.08 -6.29
C ALA A 64 17.19 3.29 -7.62
N LEU A 65 16.21 2.42 -7.90
CA LEU A 65 16.11 1.74 -9.20
C LEU A 65 15.87 2.71 -10.36
N THR A 66 15.21 3.83 -10.09
CA THR A 66 14.98 4.90 -11.08
C THR A 66 16.25 5.70 -11.33
N ASP A 67 16.95 6.10 -10.28
CA ASP A 67 18.21 6.83 -10.34
C ASP A 67 19.30 6.03 -11.06
N VAL A 68 19.40 4.72 -10.82
CA VAL A 68 20.31 3.84 -11.57
C VAL A 68 19.98 3.84 -13.06
N ALA A 69 18.71 3.63 -13.42
CA ALA A 69 18.31 3.60 -14.82
C ALA A 69 18.63 4.93 -15.53
N ASP A 70 18.33 6.06 -14.87
CA ASP A 70 18.61 7.40 -15.39
C ASP A 70 20.13 7.64 -15.53
N LEU A 71 20.92 7.17 -14.56
CA LEU A 71 22.38 7.25 -14.61
C LEU A 71 22.95 6.44 -15.78
N LEU A 72 22.50 5.20 -15.96
CA LEU A 72 22.94 4.34 -17.06
C LEU A 72 22.50 4.87 -18.43
N GLN A 73 21.28 5.41 -18.52
CA GLN A 73 20.76 6.02 -19.75
C GLN A 73 21.56 7.27 -20.12
N ARG A 74 21.85 8.15 -19.15
CA ARG A 74 22.72 9.32 -19.37
C ARG A 74 24.11 8.88 -19.81
N HIS A 75 24.69 7.90 -19.12
CA HIS A 75 26.00 7.36 -19.47
C HIS A 75 26.04 6.83 -20.90
N ARG A 76 25.02 6.09 -21.33
CA ARG A 76 24.88 5.60 -22.72
C ARG A 76 24.89 6.74 -23.74
N LEU A 77 24.23 7.86 -23.46
CA LEU A 77 24.15 9.01 -24.37
C LEU A 77 25.50 9.73 -24.52
N PHE A 78 26.34 9.73 -23.49
CA PHE A 78 27.64 10.42 -23.49
C PHE A 78 28.83 9.50 -23.80
N ALA A 79 28.71 8.19 -23.57
CA ALA A 79 29.77 7.22 -23.83
C ALA A 79 30.05 7.00 -25.33
N SER A 80 29.07 7.26 -26.22
CA SER A 80 29.24 7.12 -27.68
C SER A 80 30.10 8.22 -28.31
N VAL A 81 30.43 9.29 -27.57
CA VAL A 81 31.01 10.52 -28.14
C VAL A 81 32.54 10.58 -28.00
N GLY A 82 33.20 9.67 -27.27
CA GLY A 82 34.62 9.90 -26.94
C GLY A 82 35.54 8.74 -26.53
N GLY A 83 35.22 7.46 -26.77
CA GLY A 83 36.12 6.36 -26.36
C GLY A 83 36.25 5.25 -27.40
N GLY A 84 37.47 5.04 -27.91
CA GLY A 84 37.81 3.79 -28.59
C GLY A 84 37.88 2.64 -27.58
N ALA A 85 37.66 1.40 -28.02
CA ALA A 85 37.71 0.22 -27.16
C ALA A 85 39.06 0.12 -26.44
N SER A 86 39.07 0.35 -25.13
CA SER A 86 40.28 0.26 -24.30
C SER A 86 40.33 -1.12 -23.65
N THR A 87 41.42 -1.85 -23.88
CA THR A 87 41.67 -3.14 -23.24
C THR A 87 42.08 -2.91 -21.79
N TYR A 88 41.46 -3.62 -20.85
CA TYR A 88 41.78 -3.47 -19.43
C TYR A 88 43.01 -4.29 -19.03
N THR A 89 43.78 -3.73 -18.10
CA THR A 89 44.82 -4.45 -17.35
C THR A 89 44.19 -5.54 -16.46
N PRO A 90 44.90 -6.63 -16.11
CA PRO A 90 44.33 -7.71 -15.31
C PRO A 90 43.76 -7.23 -13.96
N GLU A 91 44.40 -6.24 -13.33
CA GLU A 91 43.91 -5.65 -12.08
C GLU A 91 42.59 -4.87 -12.28
N GLN A 92 42.49 -4.08 -13.37
CA GLN A 92 41.26 -3.38 -13.72
C GLN A 92 40.12 -4.36 -14.02
N ARG A 93 40.39 -5.49 -14.68
CA ARG A 93 39.37 -6.50 -15.00
C ARG A 93 38.71 -7.04 -13.73
N VAL A 94 39.50 -7.40 -12.73
CA VAL A 94 38.99 -7.96 -11.46
C VAL A 94 38.09 -6.96 -10.74
N VAL A 95 38.51 -5.70 -10.63
CA VAL A 95 37.72 -4.67 -9.93
C VAL A 95 36.43 -4.33 -10.70
N MET A 96 36.50 -4.21 -12.03
CA MET A 96 35.32 -3.96 -12.86
C MET A 96 34.33 -5.12 -12.82
N GLU A 97 34.82 -6.35 -12.87
CA GLU A 97 33.98 -7.55 -12.77
C GLU A 97 33.30 -7.66 -11.41
N ASN A 98 34.04 -7.45 -10.32
CA ASN A 98 33.47 -7.43 -8.97
C ASN A 98 32.41 -6.33 -8.82
N GLY A 99 32.68 -5.13 -9.35
CA GLY A 99 31.74 -4.03 -9.36
C GLY A 99 30.46 -4.34 -10.12
N LEU A 100 30.56 -4.91 -11.32
CA LEU A 100 29.40 -5.30 -12.13
C LEU A 100 28.58 -6.39 -11.44
N ARG A 101 29.23 -7.43 -10.91
CA ARG A 101 28.54 -8.52 -10.18
C ARG A 101 27.78 -7.98 -8.97
N LEU A 102 28.39 -7.09 -8.19
CA LEU A 102 27.72 -6.43 -7.07
C LEU A 102 26.56 -5.56 -7.53
N LEU A 103 26.72 -4.79 -8.61
CA LEU A 103 25.65 -3.93 -9.12
C LEU A 103 24.43 -4.77 -9.51
N TRP A 104 24.66 -5.85 -10.26
CA TRP A 104 23.60 -6.78 -10.63
C TRP A 104 22.94 -7.41 -9.41
N ALA A 105 23.71 -7.83 -8.41
CA ALA A 105 23.17 -8.43 -7.19
C ALA A 105 22.26 -7.47 -6.42
N HIS A 106 22.69 -6.22 -6.23
CA HIS A 106 21.92 -5.18 -5.57
C HIS A 106 20.66 -4.82 -6.37
N VAL A 107 20.78 -4.62 -7.69
CA VAL A 107 19.64 -4.30 -8.56
C VAL A 107 18.60 -5.41 -8.56
N THR A 108 19.00 -6.67 -8.79
CA THR A 108 18.08 -7.83 -8.76
C THR A 108 17.40 -7.97 -7.41
N THR A 109 18.15 -7.74 -6.33
CA THR A 109 17.59 -7.85 -4.99
C THR A 109 16.60 -6.70 -4.72
N TYR A 110 16.87 -5.46 -5.14
CA TYR A 110 15.91 -4.36 -5.06
C TYR A 110 14.65 -4.62 -5.89
N GLN A 111 14.80 -5.18 -7.11
CA GLN A 111 13.67 -5.61 -7.92
C GLN A 111 12.81 -6.67 -7.21
N LEU A 112 13.43 -7.65 -6.55
CA LEU A 112 12.72 -8.66 -5.76
C LEU A 112 11.98 -8.04 -4.56
N HIS A 113 12.61 -7.09 -3.86
CA HIS A 113 11.97 -6.39 -2.75
C HIS A 113 10.79 -5.53 -3.23
N ALA A 114 10.94 -4.82 -4.34
CA ALA A 114 9.86 -4.07 -4.96
C ALA A 114 8.70 -5.00 -5.36
N ALA A 115 9.01 -6.15 -5.96
CA ALA A 115 8.02 -7.16 -6.33
C ALA A 115 7.25 -7.72 -5.12
N LEU A 116 7.95 -8.01 -4.01
CA LEU A 116 7.32 -8.44 -2.77
C LEU A 116 6.38 -7.37 -2.21
N VAL A 117 6.83 -6.12 -2.16
CA VAL A 117 6.02 -4.99 -1.67
C VAL A 117 4.77 -4.81 -2.54
N ASP A 118 4.92 -4.90 -3.86
CA ASP A 118 3.79 -4.84 -4.78
C ASP A 118 2.80 -5.98 -4.57
N LEU A 119 3.28 -7.21 -4.43
CA LEU A 119 2.44 -8.39 -4.19
C LEU A 119 1.66 -8.24 -2.87
N VAL A 120 2.32 -7.81 -1.79
CA VAL A 120 1.65 -7.59 -0.50
C VAL A 120 0.59 -6.49 -0.63
N ARG A 121 0.91 -5.38 -1.31
CA ARG A 121 -0.05 -4.28 -1.54
C ARG A 121 -1.23 -4.70 -2.42
N THR A 122 -1.02 -5.57 -3.40
CA THR A 122 -2.09 -6.04 -4.29
C THR A 122 -3.02 -7.01 -3.58
N ILE A 123 -2.53 -7.86 -2.67
CA ILE A 123 -3.36 -8.83 -1.94
C ILE A 123 -3.98 -8.30 -0.64
N ASP A 124 -3.45 -7.21 -0.04
CA ASP A 124 -3.88 -6.70 1.28
C ASP A 124 -5.41 -6.45 1.39
N PHE A 125 -6.05 -6.03 0.29
CA PHE A 125 -7.50 -5.80 0.33
C PHE A 125 -8.32 -7.10 0.27
N MET A 126 -7.76 -8.23 -0.17
CA MET A 126 -8.50 -9.47 -0.44
C MET A 126 -9.15 -10.04 0.81
N PRO A 127 -8.48 -10.18 1.98
CA PRO A 127 -9.12 -10.69 3.19
C PRO A 127 -10.33 -9.84 3.62
N ARG A 128 -10.21 -8.51 3.53
CA ARG A 128 -11.31 -7.57 3.83
C ARG A 128 -12.45 -7.71 2.83
N ALA A 129 -12.15 -7.87 1.55
CA ALA A 129 -13.14 -8.09 0.50
C ALA A 129 -13.88 -9.43 0.70
N ILE A 130 -13.16 -10.52 0.99
CA ILE A 130 -13.73 -11.84 1.29
C ILE A 130 -14.68 -11.74 2.48
N GLY A 131 -14.26 -11.09 3.57
CA GLY A 131 -15.10 -10.85 4.75
C GLY A 131 -16.38 -10.08 4.42
N PHE A 132 -16.26 -9.00 3.63
CA PHE A 132 -17.42 -8.23 3.15
C PHE A 132 -18.40 -9.08 2.34
N TRP A 133 -17.91 -9.84 1.36
CA TRP A 133 -18.77 -10.68 0.52
C TRP A 133 -19.40 -11.84 1.29
N LYS A 134 -18.68 -12.46 2.25
CA LYS A 134 -19.23 -13.49 3.14
C LYS A 134 -20.35 -12.93 4.03
N GLN A 135 -20.22 -11.69 4.52
CA GLN A 135 -21.30 -11.02 5.26
C GLN A 135 -22.50 -10.71 4.37
N LEU A 136 -22.26 -10.28 3.13
CA LEU A 136 -23.32 -9.93 2.18
C LEU A 136 -24.10 -11.17 1.71
N ARG A 137 -23.42 -12.32 1.53
CA ARG A 137 -24.04 -13.61 1.20
C ARG A 137 -25.12 -14.04 2.19
N LYS A 138 -24.99 -13.65 3.47
CA LYS A 138 -25.99 -13.95 4.53
C LYS A 138 -27.19 -13.01 4.49
N ARG A 139 -27.14 -11.90 3.75
CA ARG A 139 -28.16 -10.83 3.73
C ARG A 139 -28.59 -10.52 2.29
N THR A 140 -29.40 -11.40 1.71
CA THR A 140 -29.88 -11.35 0.31
C THR A 140 -30.53 -10.02 -0.09
N LEU A 141 -31.38 -9.44 0.76
CA LEU A 141 -31.98 -8.13 0.50
C LEU A 141 -30.91 -7.03 0.39
N ARG A 142 -29.95 -7.03 1.31
CA ARG A 142 -28.84 -6.07 1.30
C ARG A 142 -27.95 -6.25 0.07
N GLU A 143 -27.73 -7.48 -0.36
CA GLU A 143 -27.02 -7.78 -1.61
C GLU A 143 -27.71 -7.16 -2.82
N ILE A 144 -29.02 -7.38 -2.97
CA ILE A 144 -29.81 -6.82 -4.07
C ILE A 144 -29.76 -5.29 -4.05
N LEU A 145 -29.94 -4.69 -2.87
CA LEU A 145 -29.91 -3.24 -2.67
C LEU A 145 -28.52 -2.64 -2.95
N GLN A 146 -27.43 -3.29 -2.55
CA GLN A 146 -26.06 -2.75 -2.70
C GLN A 146 -25.44 -2.98 -4.08
N ARG A 147 -25.96 -3.91 -4.88
CA ARG A 147 -25.63 -4.01 -6.32
C ARG A 147 -25.97 -2.71 -7.05
N GLY A 148 -26.96 -1.96 -6.55
CA GLY A 148 -27.39 -0.68 -7.11
C GLY A 148 -28.15 -0.84 -8.44
N PRO A 149 -28.83 0.22 -8.89
CA PRO A 149 -29.75 0.15 -10.03
C PRO A 149 -29.04 -0.20 -11.35
N LEU A 150 -27.78 0.19 -11.52
CA LEU A 150 -27.00 -0.10 -12.72
C LEU A 150 -26.72 -1.60 -12.92
N GLU A 151 -26.50 -2.37 -11.84
CA GLU A 151 -26.35 -3.82 -11.94
C GLU A 151 -27.70 -4.54 -12.13
N TRP A 152 -28.82 -3.90 -11.79
CA TRP A 152 -30.16 -4.43 -12.07
C TRP A 152 -30.50 -4.36 -13.56
N LEU A 153 -29.93 -3.39 -14.28
CA LEU A 153 -30.09 -3.26 -15.74
C LEU A 153 -29.24 -4.26 -16.52
N LEU A 154 -28.18 -4.83 -15.91
CA LEU A 154 -27.37 -5.87 -16.54
C LEU A 154 -28.16 -7.18 -16.65
N SER A 155 -28.01 -7.87 -17.79
CA SER A 155 -28.64 -9.16 -18.02
C SER A 155 -28.16 -10.20 -17.00
N ARG A 156 -29.00 -11.21 -16.69
CA ARG A 156 -28.60 -12.30 -15.78
C ARG A 156 -27.34 -13.05 -16.26
N SER A 157 -27.00 -12.97 -17.55
CA SER A 157 -25.76 -13.54 -18.11
C SER A 157 -24.50 -12.73 -17.78
N GLN A 158 -24.62 -11.42 -17.51
CA GLN A 158 -23.50 -10.52 -17.20
C GLN A 158 -23.24 -10.34 -15.69
N ARG A 159 -24.10 -10.89 -14.82
CA ARG A 159 -23.98 -10.74 -13.37
C ARG A 159 -23.06 -11.80 -12.77
N VAL A 160 -21.92 -11.35 -12.23
CA VAL A 160 -21.03 -12.17 -11.40
C VAL A 160 -21.66 -12.41 -10.03
N THR A 161 -21.77 -13.67 -9.62
CA THR A 161 -22.36 -14.03 -8.32
C THR A 161 -21.42 -13.73 -7.15
N VAL A 162 -21.98 -13.54 -5.95
CA VAL A 162 -21.15 -13.36 -4.73
C VAL A 162 -20.29 -14.60 -4.45
N GLY A 163 -20.77 -15.80 -4.76
CA GLY A 163 -20.00 -17.04 -4.64
C GLY A 163 -18.78 -17.07 -5.57
N GLU A 164 -18.93 -16.64 -6.82
CA GLU A 164 -17.82 -16.56 -7.78
C GLU A 164 -16.80 -15.49 -7.40
N ARG A 165 -17.25 -14.36 -6.83
CA ARG A 165 -16.36 -13.32 -6.28
C ARG A 165 -15.52 -13.85 -5.12
N ILE A 166 -16.15 -14.58 -4.19
CA ILE A 166 -15.44 -15.20 -3.05
C ILE A 166 -14.44 -16.23 -3.56
N ARG A 167 -14.87 -17.14 -4.45
CA ARG A 167 -14.00 -18.19 -5.00
C ARG A 167 -12.81 -17.61 -5.76
N GLY A 168 -13.03 -16.63 -6.64
CA GLY A 168 -11.94 -15.98 -7.38
C GLY A 168 -10.95 -15.25 -6.46
N LEU A 169 -11.42 -14.62 -5.38
CA LEU A 169 -10.56 -14.01 -4.37
C LEU A 169 -9.75 -15.04 -3.57
N GLU A 170 -10.39 -16.16 -3.16
CA GLU A 170 -9.72 -17.24 -2.42
C GLU A 170 -8.67 -17.95 -3.30
N GLU A 171 -9.03 -18.34 -4.52
CA GLU A 171 -8.10 -18.96 -5.48
C GLU A 171 -6.91 -18.04 -5.83
N THR A 172 -7.16 -16.73 -6.00
CA THR A 172 -6.08 -15.76 -6.26
C THR A 172 -5.20 -15.58 -5.03
N LEU A 173 -5.77 -15.51 -3.83
CA LEU A 173 -5.01 -15.36 -2.58
C LEU A 173 -4.11 -16.58 -2.33
N ASP A 174 -4.63 -17.79 -2.51
CA ASP A 174 -3.87 -19.03 -2.31
C ASP A 174 -2.68 -19.14 -3.28
N ALA A 175 -2.88 -18.75 -4.55
CA ALA A 175 -1.81 -18.73 -5.55
C ALA A 175 -0.67 -17.74 -5.21
N HIS A 176 -0.99 -16.59 -4.60
CA HIS A 176 -0.01 -15.55 -4.25
C HIS A 176 0.66 -15.80 -2.89
N LEU A 177 0.07 -16.59 -1.98
CA LEU A 177 0.70 -16.96 -0.72
C LEU A 177 1.79 -18.04 -0.91
N LEU A 178 1.60 -18.97 -1.86
CA LEU A 178 2.57 -20.04 -2.17
C LEU A 178 3.89 -19.51 -2.75
N THR A 179 3.90 -18.33 -3.36
CA THR A 179 5.07 -17.70 -3.97
C THR A 179 6.02 -17.02 -2.97
N THR A 180 5.66 -16.90 -1.69
CA THR A 180 6.40 -16.09 -0.69
C THR A 180 7.46 -16.84 0.14
N ARG A 181 7.80 -18.09 -0.17
CA ARG A 181 8.82 -18.87 0.58
C ARG A 181 10.20 -18.77 -0.05
N CYS A 182 11.00 -17.78 0.36
CA CYS A 182 12.46 -17.79 0.14
C CYS A 182 13.20 -17.06 1.27
N SER A 183 14.13 -17.74 1.93
CA SER A 183 15.12 -17.12 2.84
C SER A 183 16.42 -17.94 2.82
N GLY A 184 17.56 -17.28 2.73
CA GLY A 184 18.88 -17.89 2.89
C GLY A 184 19.99 -16.84 2.92
N VAL A 185 21.02 -17.09 3.73
CA VAL A 185 22.26 -16.29 3.81
C VAL A 185 23.30 -16.89 2.85
N PHE A 186 24.13 -16.05 2.21
CA PHE A 186 25.15 -16.48 1.23
C PHE A 186 26.58 -16.37 1.79
N THR A 187 27.49 -17.20 1.27
CA THR A 187 28.92 -17.18 1.62
C THR A 187 29.87 -17.15 0.41
N ASP A 188 29.39 -17.26 -0.84
CA ASP A 188 30.23 -17.38 -2.05
C ASP A 188 29.63 -16.71 -3.31
N TYR A 189 30.50 -16.25 -4.24
CA TYR A 189 30.15 -15.50 -5.46
C TYR A 189 29.52 -16.37 -6.56
N GLU A 190 29.91 -17.64 -6.70
CA GLU A 190 29.22 -18.56 -7.62
C GLU A 190 27.80 -18.88 -7.14
N GLN A 191 27.61 -18.95 -5.82
CA GLN A 191 26.29 -19.10 -5.22
C GLN A 191 25.43 -17.85 -5.44
N LEU A 192 26.02 -16.65 -5.38
CA LEU A 192 25.33 -15.40 -5.68
C LEU A 192 24.77 -15.38 -7.10
N ALA A 193 25.55 -15.76 -8.12
CA ALA A 193 25.09 -15.82 -9.51
C ALA A 193 23.91 -16.80 -9.69
N ARG A 194 23.98 -17.98 -9.04
CA ARG A 194 22.88 -18.97 -9.06
C ARG A 194 21.62 -18.41 -8.37
N ARG A 195 21.77 -17.77 -7.21
CA ARG A 195 20.67 -17.15 -6.48
C ARG A 195 20.05 -15.96 -7.21
N MET A 196 20.85 -15.18 -7.94
CA MET A 196 20.31 -14.12 -8.80
C MET A 196 19.46 -14.71 -9.91
N LYS A 197 19.90 -15.80 -10.55
CA LYS A 197 19.08 -16.51 -11.54
C LYS A 197 17.77 -17.04 -10.93
N GLU A 198 17.83 -17.62 -9.73
CA GLU A 198 16.63 -18.02 -8.98
C GLU A 198 15.72 -16.82 -8.64
N GLY A 199 16.29 -15.72 -8.17
CA GLY A 199 15.57 -14.49 -7.82
C GLY A 199 14.88 -13.86 -9.03
N MET A 200 15.53 -13.88 -10.19
CA MET A 200 14.95 -13.40 -11.45
C MET A 200 13.80 -14.28 -11.92
N ALA A 201 13.94 -15.61 -11.81
CA ALA A 201 12.83 -16.54 -12.07
C ALA A 201 11.66 -16.34 -11.09
N LEU A 202 11.93 -15.97 -9.83
CA LEU A 202 10.89 -15.62 -8.86
C LEU A 202 10.19 -14.30 -9.24
N VAL A 203 10.93 -13.29 -9.70
CA VAL A 203 10.34 -12.04 -10.21
C VAL A 203 9.45 -12.32 -11.42
N GLU A 204 9.91 -13.17 -12.35
CA GLU A 204 9.10 -13.65 -13.48
C GLU A 204 7.83 -14.35 -13.02
N LEU A 205 7.93 -15.21 -12.01
CA LEU A 205 6.79 -15.91 -11.44
C LEU A 205 5.79 -14.96 -10.76
N VAL A 206 6.28 -14.00 -9.97
CA VAL A 206 5.46 -13.02 -9.24
C VAL A 206 4.65 -12.15 -10.20
N TYR A 207 5.27 -11.68 -11.29
CA TYR A 207 4.57 -10.88 -12.30
C TYR A 207 3.88 -11.71 -13.38
N SER A 208 4.00 -13.05 -13.34
CA SER A 208 3.21 -13.93 -14.20
C SER A 208 1.74 -13.86 -13.79
N THR A 209 0.85 -13.70 -14.77
CA THR A 209 -0.60 -13.66 -14.54
C THR A 209 -1.19 -15.03 -14.16
N ASN A 210 -0.35 -16.06 -13.99
CA ASN A 210 -0.76 -17.46 -13.79
C ASN A 210 -1.52 -17.71 -12.48
N GLY A 211 -1.34 -16.83 -11.50
CA GLY A 211 -2.04 -16.90 -10.21
C GLY A 211 -3.31 -16.05 -10.12
N ILE A 212 -3.73 -15.35 -11.18
CA ILE A 212 -4.93 -14.49 -11.16
C ILE A 212 -6.14 -15.29 -11.64
N SER A 213 -7.03 -15.63 -10.72
CA SER A 213 -8.30 -16.30 -11.01
C SER A 213 -9.44 -15.27 -11.06
N PRO A 214 -9.77 -14.69 -12.24
CA PRO A 214 -10.91 -13.81 -12.34
C PRO A 214 -12.20 -14.57 -12.01
N PRO A 215 -13.20 -13.93 -11.38
CA PRO A 215 -14.47 -14.58 -11.11
C PRO A 215 -15.18 -14.92 -12.43
N ARG A 216 -15.22 -16.21 -12.81
CA ARG A 216 -15.86 -16.70 -14.05
C ARG A 216 -17.22 -17.33 -13.75
N LYS A 217 -18.22 -17.00 -14.59
CA LYS A 217 -19.56 -17.55 -14.47
C LYS A 217 -19.60 -19.05 -14.83
N GLY A 218 -20.21 -19.86 -13.96
CA GLY A 218 -20.53 -21.26 -14.24
C GLY A 218 -21.73 -21.40 -15.20
N HIS A 219 -21.53 -22.20 -16.25
CA HIS A 219 -22.47 -22.72 -17.26
C HIS A 219 -23.14 -21.76 -18.27
N GLY A 220 -22.79 -22.01 -19.55
CA GLY A 220 -23.66 -21.73 -20.70
C GLY A 220 -23.27 -20.50 -21.51
N VAL A 221 -22.28 -20.67 -22.40
CA VAL A 221 -21.91 -19.76 -23.48
C VAL A 221 -21.10 -18.53 -23.05
N PHE A 222 -19.78 -18.74 -23.08
CA PHE A 222 -18.75 -17.71 -23.11
C PHE A 222 -18.92 -16.82 -24.35
N LYS A 223 -18.98 -15.51 -24.16
CA LYS A 223 -18.50 -14.55 -25.16
C LYS A 223 -17.32 -13.80 -24.54
N SER A 224 -16.21 -13.85 -25.26
CA SER A 224 -14.88 -13.38 -24.90
C SER A 224 -14.88 -12.03 -24.20
N GLN A 225 -14.34 -12.00 -22.98
CA GLN A 225 -13.43 -10.91 -22.64
C GLN A 225 -12.04 -11.49 -22.87
N ASP A 226 -11.22 -10.77 -23.64
CA ASP A 226 -9.96 -11.21 -24.20
C ASP A 226 -9.15 -12.05 -23.21
N PRO A 227 -8.40 -13.09 -23.66
CA PRO A 227 -7.48 -13.80 -22.79
C PRO A 227 -6.71 -12.75 -22.00
N ILE A 228 -6.68 -12.87 -20.66
CA ILE A 228 -5.74 -12.09 -19.83
C ILE A 228 -4.43 -12.31 -20.54
N VAL A 229 -3.92 -11.26 -21.20
CA VAL A 229 -2.78 -11.38 -22.10
C VAL A 229 -1.69 -12.00 -21.26
N PHE A 230 -1.43 -13.28 -21.53
CA PHE A 230 -0.49 -14.08 -20.78
C PHE A 230 0.86 -13.43 -21.02
N THR A 231 1.28 -12.62 -20.07
CA THR A 231 2.58 -11.97 -20.09
C THR A 231 3.47 -12.91 -19.31
N ALA A 232 3.89 -13.99 -19.97
CA ALA A 232 5.09 -14.66 -19.52
C ALA A 232 6.24 -13.69 -19.73
N PHE A 233 6.69 -13.18 -18.60
CA PHE A 233 7.88 -12.37 -18.54
C PHE A 233 9.07 -13.32 -18.62
N TYR A 234 9.95 -13.05 -19.57
CA TYR A 234 11.22 -13.75 -19.70
C TYR A 234 12.32 -12.70 -19.76
N PHE A 235 13.22 -12.72 -18.79
CA PHE A 235 14.50 -12.05 -18.92
C PHE A 235 15.26 -12.72 -20.07
N GLY A 236 15.50 -11.97 -21.15
CA GLY A 236 16.25 -12.44 -22.32
C GLY A 236 15.44 -12.75 -23.59
N ALA A 237 14.12 -12.53 -23.62
CA ALA A 237 13.33 -12.76 -24.84
C ALA A 237 13.36 -11.60 -25.84
N THR A 238 14.55 -11.21 -26.31
CA THR A 238 14.69 -10.67 -27.67
C THR A 238 15.02 -11.84 -28.59
N ARG A 239 13.99 -12.37 -29.25
CA ARG A 239 14.01 -13.30 -30.41
C ARG A 239 15.22 -14.23 -30.57
N CYS A 240 14.92 -15.52 -30.47
CA CYS A 240 15.67 -16.69 -30.95
C CYS A 240 16.60 -17.37 -29.93
N VAL A 241 16.21 -18.60 -29.57
CA VAL A 241 17.08 -19.78 -29.41
C VAL A 241 18.14 -19.73 -28.29
N THR A 242 17.83 -20.50 -27.24
CA THR A 242 18.71 -21.22 -26.29
C THR A 242 19.70 -20.44 -25.39
N THR A 243 19.65 -20.86 -24.12
CA THR A 243 20.76 -20.97 -23.14
C THR A 243 21.29 -19.72 -22.44
N ASP A 244 21.13 -19.74 -21.10
CA ASP A 244 22.04 -19.16 -20.10
C ASP A 244 22.77 -17.85 -20.48
N GLU A 245 22.06 -16.72 -20.45
CA GLU A 245 22.74 -15.44 -20.32
C GLU A 245 23.09 -15.21 -18.84
N SER A 246 24.27 -15.70 -18.47
CA SER A 246 25.01 -15.21 -17.31
C SER A 246 25.21 -13.69 -17.39
N THR A 247 25.62 -13.08 -16.29
CA THR A 247 26.07 -11.68 -16.18
C THR A 247 27.02 -11.23 -17.31
N PHE A 248 27.66 -12.20 -17.99
CA PHE A 248 28.48 -12.10 -19.19
C PHE A 248 28.01 -13.09 -20.29
N GLU A 249 28.26 -12.77 -21.56
CA GLU A 249 28.01 -13.67 -22.70
C GLU A 249 28.78 -14.99 -22.56
N LYS A 250 28.09 -16.13 -22.79
CA LYS A 250 28.70 -17.46 -22.69
C LYS A 250 29.77 -17.62 -23.77
N GLY A 251 31.03 -17.79 -23.35
CA GLY A 251 32.19 -17.92 -24.25
C GLY A 251 33.20 -16.77 -24.17
N GLN A 252 32.93 -15.72 -23.38
CA GLN A 252 33.91 -14.70 -23.03
C GLN A 252 34.36 -14.88 -21.57
N ASP A 253 35.68 -14.98 -21.36
CA ASP A 253 36.33 -15.12 -20.04
C ASP A 253 36.28 -13.79 -19.24
N GLY A 254 35.07 -13.34 -18.88
CA GLY A 254 34.87 -12.17 -18.01
C GLY A 254 35.03 -10.82 -18.72
N VAL A 255 35.26 -9.76 -17.94
CA VAL A 255 35.42 -8.39 -18.45
C VAL A 255 36.82 -8.25 -19.06
N SER A 256 36.90 -8.06 -20.38
CA SER A 256 38.18 -7.90 -21.10
C SER A 256 38.39 -6.48 -21.64
N SER A 257 37.28 -5.79 -21.95
CA SER A 257 37.27 -4.49 -22.62
C SER A 257 36.23 -3.53 -22.03
N SER A 258 36.36 -2.25 -22.37
CA SER A 258 35.33 -1.23 -22.08
C SER A 258 33.96 -1.55 -22.68
N ASP A 259 33.94 -2.22 -23.83
CA ASP A 259 32.70 -2.60 -24.51
C ASP A 259 31.94 -3.69 -23.73
N ASP A 260 32.65 -4.59 -23.05
CA ASP A 260 32.05 -5.64 -22.20
C ASP A 260 31.36 -5.03 -20.97
N VAL A 261 31.94 -3.95 -20.43
CA VAL A 261 31.33 -3.21 -19.32
C VAL A 261 30.08 -2.47 -19.81
N LEU A 262 30.17 -1.77 -20.95
CA LEU A 262 29.03 -1.08 -21.54
C LEU A 262 27.90 -2.03 -21.91
N SER A 263 28.22 -3.22 -22.44
CA SER A 263 27.21 -4.23 -22.79
C SER A 263 26.50 -4.74 -21.52
N SER A 264 27.23 -5.01 -20.44
CA SER A 264 26.65 -5.40 -19.16
C SER A 264 25.77 -4.30 -18.55
N LEU A 265 26.22 -3.04 -18.56
CA LEU A 265 25.43 -1.90 -18.09
C LEU A 265 24.15 -1.69 -18.92
N ARG A 266 24.21 -1.85 -20.24
CA ARG A 266 23.02 -1.81 -21.12
C ARG A 266 22.05 -2.94 -20.80
N ARG A 267 22.53 -4.13 -20.43
CA ARG A 267 21.67 -5.23 -19.98
C ARG A 267 20.97 -4.90 -18.66
N VAL A 268 21.66 -4.28 -17.70
CA VAL A 268 21.04 -3.78 -16.46
C VAL A 268 19.94 -2.76 -16.78
N GLU A 269 20.23 -1.77 -17.62
CA GLU A 269 19.26 -0.75 -18.07
C GLU A 269 18.03 -1.40 -18.73
N ASN A 270 18.26 -2.32 -19.69
CA ASN A 270 17.18 -3.03 -20.38
C ASN A 270 16.33 -3.83 -19.39
N ASN A 271 16.97 -4.58 -18.48
CA ASN A 271 16.31 -5.33 -17.41
C ASN A 271 15.42 -4.42 -16.56
N LEU A 272 15.94 -3.29 -16.06
CA LEU A 272 15.16 -2.32 -15.30
C LEU A 272 13.93 -1.80 -16.07
N SER A 273 14.09 -1.50 -17.36
CA SER A 273 12.99 -1.04 -18.21
C SER A 273 11.91 -2.11 -18.44
N VAL A 274 12.35 -3.37 -18.52
CA VAL A 274 11.51 -4.55 -18.77
C VAL A 274 10.75 -4.90 -17.49
N PHE A 275 11.41 -4.85 -16.33
CA PHE A 275 10.81 -4.95 -15.00
C PHE A 275 9.70 -3.90 -14.77
N ARG A 276 9.96 -2.60 -15.01
CA ARG A 276 8.92 -1.55 -14.84
C ARG A 276 7.71 -1.78 -15.75
N ARG A 277 7.94 -2.25 -16.98
CA ARG A 277 6.85 -2.60 -17.90
C ARG A 277 6.03 -3.78 -17.35
N ALA A 278 6.68 -4.83 -16.84
CA ALA A 278 5.99 -5.96 -16.23
C ALA A 278 5.18 -5.53 -14.99
N GLN A 279 5.74 -4.69 -14.13
CA GLN A 279 5.07 -4.16 -12.94
C GLN A 279 3.78 -3.40 -13.30
N THR A 280 3.85 -2.48 -14.27
CA THR A 280 2.69 -1.69 -14.71
C THR A 280 1.63 -2.54 -15.42
N GLN A 281 2.06 -3.49 -16.25
CA GLN A 281 1.16 -4.44 -16.91
C GLN A 281 0.46 -5.34 -15.90
N PHE A 282 1.19 -5.96 -14.98
CA PHE A 282 0.63 -6.79 -13.92
C PHE A 282 -0.39 -6.01 -13.08
N ALA A 283 -0.03 -4.81 -12.61
CA ALA A 283 -0.93 -3.98 -11.81
C ALA A 283 -2.22 -3.65 -12.56
N THR A 284 -2.12 -3.38 -13.87
CA THR A 284 -3.28 -3.08 -14.73
C THR A 284 -4.14 -4.32 -14.94
N CYS A 285 -3.54 -5.46 -15.32
CA CYS A 285 -4.23 -6.74 -15.52
C CYS A 285 -4.93 -7.19 -14.24
N PHE A 286 -4.24 -7.14 -13.10
CA PHE A 286 -4.78 -7.51 -11.81
C PHE A 286 -5.95 -6.61 -11.38
N ARG A 287 -5.81 -5.29 -11.53
CA ARG A 287 -6.89 -4.33 -11.23
C ARG A 287 -8.12 -4.59 -12.09
N THR A 288 -7.94 -4.89 -13.37
CA THR A 288 -9.03 -5.20 -14.30
C THR A 288 -9.69 -6.53 -13.95
N ALA A 289 -8.90 -7.58 -13.69
CA ALA A 289 -9.40 -8.92 -13.39
C ALA A 289 -10.17 -8.99 -12.06
N ILE A 290 -9.68 -8.30 -11.02
CA ILE A 290 -10.27 -8.34 -9.67
C ILE A 290 -11.23 -7.15 -9.42
N SER A 291 -11.39 -6.24 -10.39
CA SER A 291 -12.35 -5.11 -10.32
C SER A 291 -13.76 -5.54 -9.86
N PRO A 292 -14.34 -6.66 -10.36
CA PRO A 292 -15.67 -7.11 -9.97
C PRO A 292 -15.74 -7.62 -8.52
N CYS A 293 -14.61 -7.99 -7.93
CA CYS A 293 -14.50 -8.51 -6.58
C CYS A 293 -14.22 -7.42 -5.54
N ARG A 294 -13.98 -6.16 -5.94
CA ARG A 294 -13.76 -5.08 -4.99
C ARG A 294 -15.06 -4.70 -4.28
N PRO A 295 -15.03 -4.48 -2.95
CA PRO A 295 -16.21 -4.01 -2.25
C PRO A 295 -16.63 -2.64 -2.81
N PRO A 296 -17.94 -2.41 -3.02
CA PRO A 296 -18.43 -1.12 -3.51
C PRO A 296 -18.07 0.00 -2.52
N SER A 297 -17.89 1.23 -3.01
CA SER A 297 -17.58 2.40 -2.17
C SER A 297 -18.66 2.64 -1.10
N LYS A 298 -18.32 3.30 0.01
CA LYS A 298 -19.29 3.61 1.08
C LYS A 298 -20.51 4.39 0.58
N ILE A 299 -20.30 5.28 -0.39
CA ILE A 299 -21.37 6.06 -1.05
C ILE A 299 -22.29 5.10 -1.80
N ARG A 300 -21.74 4.18 -2.60
CA ARG A 300 -22.53 3.16 -3.30
C ARG A 300 -23.22 2.20 -2.33
N GLN A 301 -22.61 1.87 -1.19
CA GLN A 301 -23.24 1.02 -0.16
C GLN A 301 -24.43 1.71 0.54
N ARG A 302 -24.42 3.04 0.61
CA ARG A 302 -25.44 3.87 1.28
C ARG A 302 -26.23 4.71 0.28
N TRP A 303 -26.27 4.32 -1.00
CA TRP A 303 -26.85 5.14 -2.06
C TRP A 303 -28.29 5.55 -1.75
N LEU A 304 -29.09 4.67 -1.14
CA LEU A 304 -30.45 4.99 -0.70
C LEU A 304 -30.51 6.12 0.33
N GLN A 305 -29.62 6.11 1.31
CA GLN A 305 -29.54 7.18 2.31
C GLN A 305 -29.08 8.48 1.66
N VAL A 306 -28.12 8.39 0.73
CA VAL A 306 -27.61 9.55 -0.02
C VAL A 306 -28.70 10.12 -0.93
N THR A 307 -29.48 9.30 -1.63
CA THR A 307 -30.58 9.76 -2.50
C THR A 307 -31.73 10.31 -1.69
N ALA A 308 -32.07 9.71 -0.55
CA ALA A 308 -33.09 10.25 0.35
C ALA A 308 -32.66 11.61 0.91
N ALA A 309 -31.43 11.73 1.39
CA ALA A 309 -30.88 13.00 1.85
C ALA A 309 -30.86 14.05 0.74
N ALA A 310 -30.43 13.68 -0.47
CA ALA A 310 -30.45 14.58 -1.62
C ALA A 310 -31.87 15.04 -1.96
N LEU A 311 -32.85 14.14 -1.98
CA LEU A 311 -34.26 14.47 -2.23
C LEU A 311 -34.82 15.42 -1.16
N CYS A 312 -34.55 15.14 0.12
CA CYS A 312 -35.01 16.02 1.22
C CYS A 312 -34.35 17.40 1.15
N LEU A 313 -33.06 17.48 0.80
CA LEU A 313 -32.36 18.75 0.66
C LEU A 313 -32.88 19.55 -0.53
N THR A 314 -33.19 18.91 -1.66
CA THR A 314 -33.72 19.63 -2.83
C THR A 314 -35.15 20.09 -2.62
N THR A 315 -36.03 19.25 -2.07
CA THR A 315 -37.42 19.64 -1.77
C THR A 315 -37.48 20.67 -0.66
N GLY A 316 -36.70 20.49 0.41
CA GLY A 316 -36.57 21.46 1.49
C GLY A 316 -36.00 22.79 1.01
N GLY A 317 -34.95 22.77 0.19
CA GLY A 317 -34.38 23.99 -0.41
C GLY A 317 -35.38 24.73 -1.29
N PHE A 318 -36.13 24.01 -2.12
CA PHE A 318 -37.18 24.62 -2.95
C PHE A 318 -38.31 25.23 -2.10
N TRP A 319 -38.73 24.53 -1.04
CA TRP A 319 -39.73 25.06 -0.10
C TRP A 319 -39.24 26.32 0.61
N VAL A 320 -37.98 26.36 1.07
CA VAL A 320 -37.38 27.54 1.72
C VAL A 320 -37.30 28.72 0.75
N ILE A 321 -36.96 28.49 -0.53
CA ILE A 321 -36.91 29.56 -1.54
C ILE A 321 -38.31 30.14 -1.79
N ASN A 322 -39.36 29.32 -1.79
CA ASN A 322 -40.72 29.80 -2.00
C ASN A 322 -41.35 30.42 -0.74
N ASN A 323 -40.90 30.01 0.46
CA ASN A 323 -41.48 30.43 1.75
C ASN A 323 -40.44 31.12 2.65
N GLN A 324 -39.63 32.01 2.07
CA GLN A 324 -38.52 32.67 2.79
C GLN A 324 -38.98 33.39 4.06
N GLN A 325 -40.14 34.03 4.03
CA GLN A 325 -40.68 34.78 5.18
C GLN A 325 -41.08 33.85 6.33
N GLU A 326 -41.77 32.75 6.04
CA GLU A 326 -42.15 31.74 7.06
C GLU A 326 -40.92 31.04 7.63
N PHE A 327 -39.92 30.75 6.80
CA PHE A 327 -38.69 30.14 7.25
C PHE A 327 -37.88 31.07 8.16
N GLN A 328 -37.77 32.36 7.82
CA GLN A 328 -37.09 33.33 8.69
C GLN A 328 -37.83 33.52 10.02
N ALA A 329 -39.17 33.58 9.99
CA ALA A 329 -39.98 33.62 11.21
C ALA A 329 -39.77 32.36 12.06
N GLY A 330 -39.75 31.18 11.46
CA GLY A 330 -39.48 29.91 12.13
C GLY A 330 -38.08 29.80 12.73
N ILE A 331 -37.05 30.35 12.05
CA ILE A 331 -35.70 30.42 12.62
C ILE A 331 -35.67 31.36 13.83
N ALA A 332 -36.36 32.50 13.76
CA ALA A 332 -36.42 33.45 14.86
C ALA A 332 -37.12 32.84 16.10
N THR A 333 -38.24 32.12 15.90
CA THR A 333 -38.94 31.45 16.99
C THR A 333 -38.15 30.28 17.56
N LEU A 334 -37.48 29.48 16.71
CA LEU A 334 -36.60 28.40 17.18
C LEU A 334 -35.44 28.96 18.00
N ARG A 335 -34.82 30.06 17.57
CA ARG A 335 -33.75 30.72 18.30
C ARG A 335 -34.23 31.20 19.67
N ALA A 336 -35.41 31.83 19.74
CA ALA A 336 -36.01 32.24 20.99
C ALA A 336 -36.27 31.04 21.91
N ALA A 337 -36.89 29.97 21.41
CA ALA A 337 -37.18 28.77 22.19
C ALA A 337 -35.91 28.06 22.69
N VAL A 338 -34.84 28.00 21.89
CA VAL A 338 -33.56 27.43 22.32
C VAL A 338 -32.90 28.32 23.38
N GLN A 339 -33.01 29.63 23.25
CA GLN A 339 -32.46 30.57 24.22
C GLN A 339 -33.22 30.48 25.55
N ASP A 340 -34.55 30.37 25.51
CA ASP A 340 -35.40 30.18 26.69
C ASP A 340 -35.11 28.83 27.35
N PHE A 341 -35.01 27.74 26.58
CA PHE A 341 -34.63 26.41 27.10
C PHE A 341 -33.26 26.43 27.78
N LEU A 342 -32.26 27.08 27.17
CA LEU A 342 -30.93 27.18 27.77
C LEU A 342 -30.93 28.04 29.04
N ASN A 343 -31.71 29.12 29.07
CA ASN A 343 -31.82 29.95 30.26
C ASN A 343 -32.50 29.18 31.41
N GLU A 344 -33.68 28.61 31.15
CA GLU A 344 -34.55 28.00 32.15
C GLU A 344 -34.05 26.62 32.62
N HIS A 345 -33.47 25.81 31.74
CA HIS A 345 -33.10 24.43 32.07
C HIS A 345 -31.61 24.17 32.21
N MET A 346 -30.74 25.12 31.84
CA MET A 346 -29.30 24.97 31.98
C MET A 346 -28.69 26.06 32.86
N ILE A 347 -28.99 27.33 32.58
CA ILE A 347 -28.32 28.45 33.26
C ILE A 347 -28.89 28.68 34.67
N GLU A 348 -30.21 28.77 34.81
CA GLU A 348 -30.85 28.95 36.12
C GLU A 348 -30.53 27.81 37.11
N PRO A 349 -30.62 26.52 36.71
CA PRO A 349 -30.24 25.43 37.61
C PRO A 349 -28.76 25.44 37.95
N MET A 350 -27.87 25.78 37.02
CA MET A 350 -26.43 25.88 37.32
C MET A 350 -26.14 27.04 38.25
N GLN A 351 -26.79 28.20 38.10
CA GLN A 351 -26.65 29.32 39.03
C GLN A 351 -27.17 28.98 40.43
N ALA A 352 -28.30 28.27 40.52
CA ALA A 352 -28.84 27.79 41.79
C ALA A 352 -27.88 26.82 42.49
N ILE A 353 -27.35 25.83 41.76
CA ILE A 353 -26.38 24.87 42.28
C ILE A 353 -25.08 25.59 42.69
N PHE A 354 -24.61 26.57 41.91
CA PHE A 354 -23.41 27.33 42.26
C PHE A 354 -23.62 28.21 43.49
N GLY A 355 -24.80 28.83 43.63
CA GLY A 355 -25.19 29.60 44.82
C GLY A 355 -25.28 28.73 46.07
N GLU A 356 -25.85 27.54 45.95
CA GLU A 356 -26.03 26.61 47.07
C GLU A 356 -24.70 25.94 47.47
N VAL A 357 -23.92 25.44 46.50
CA VAL A 357 -22.73 24.62 46.77
C VAL A 357 -21.46 25.45 46.96
N VAL A 358 -21.26 26.51 46.16
CA VAL A 358 -20.02 27.30 46.19
C VAL A 358 -20.14 28.52 47.08
N LEU A 359 -21.29 29.21 47.05
CA LEU A 359 -21.54 30.39 47.91
C LEU A 359 -22.20 30.03 49.25
N ASN A 360 -22.55 28.76 49.49
CA ASN A 360 -23.13 28.24 50.73
C ASN A 360 -24.37 29.04 51.18
N GLN A 361 -25.10 29.63 50.21
CA GLN A 361 -26.34 30.33 50.48
C GLN A 361 -27.42 29.28 50.70
N LYS A 362 -27.67 28.96 51.98
CA LYS A 362 -28.83 28.13 52.33
C LYS A 362 -30.09 28.83 51.83
N PRO A 363 -31.03 28.13 51.17
CA PRO A 363 -32.30 28.73 50.78
C PRO A 363 -32.95 29.31 52.03
N GLU A 364 -33.18 30.62 52.02
CA GLU A 364 -33.86 31.31 53.09
C GLU A 364 -35.29 30.75 53.12
N ILE A 365 -35.58 29.92 54.13
CA ILE A 365 -36.89 29.28 54.27
C ILE A 365 -37.88 30.41 54.60
N GLN A 366 -38.50 30.98 53.56
CA GLN A 366 -39.38 32.14 53.68
C GLN A 366 -40.68 31.84 54.44
N ASP A 367 -40.98 30.56 54.72
CA ASP A 367 -42.22 30.19 55.37
C ASP A 367 -41.99 29.39 56.66
N ALA A 368 -41.82 30.12 57.76
CA ALA A 368 -41.69 29.55 59.11
C ALA A 368 -42.91 28.71 59.52
N MET A 369 -44.08 28.96 58.91
CA MET A 369 -45.30 28.19 59.15
C MET A 369 -45.25 26.81 58.48
N ALA A 370 -44.70 26.70 57.26
CA ALA A 370 -44.51 25.41 56.60
C ALA A 370 -43.52 24.51 57.36
N LEU A 371 -42.53 25.10 58.02
CA LEU A 371 -41.56 24.40 58.87
C LEU A 371 -42.19 23.88 60.18
N LEU A 372 -43.12 24.64 60.76
CA LEU A 372 -43.87 24.20 61.94
C LEU A 372 -44.86 23.09 61.59
N ASP A 373 -45.52 23.19 60.45
CA ASP A 373 -46.53 22.22 60.00
C ASP A 373 -45.87 20.87 59.62
N THR A 374 -44.72 20.91 58.95
CA THR A 374 -43.90 19.72 58.68
C THR A 374 -43.38 19.08 59.98
N LYS A 375 -42.99 19.88 60.98
CA LYS A 375 -42.61 19.37 62.32
C LYS A 375 -43.79 18.74 63.07
N GLN A 376 -44.97 19.32 62.97
CA GLN A 376 -46.20 18.75 63.57
C GLN A 376 -46.63 17.47 62.85
N SER A 377 -46.50 17.42 61.52
CA SER A 377 -46.76 16.23 60.71
C SER A 377 -45.80 15.08 61.07
N LEU A 378 -44.49 15.36 61.17
CA LEU A 378 -43.49 14.38 61.62
C LEU A 378 -43.75 13.88 63.05
N ARG A 379 -44.18 14.76 63.95
CA ARG A 379 -44.58 14.35 65.31
C ARG A 379 -45.78 13.42 65.32
N ARG A 380 -46.80 13.68 64.50
CA ARG A 380 -47.97 12.79 64.35
C ARG A 380 -47.55 11.43 63.78
N MET A 381 -46.74 11.45 62.74
CA MET A 381 -46.27 10.23 62.07
C MET A 381 -45.39 9.37 63.00
N LEU A 382 -44.52 10.00 63.80
CA LEU A 382 -43.74 9.30 64.82
C LEU A 382 -44.62 8.80 65.98
N SER A 383 -45.63 9.55 66.42
CA SER A 383 -46.54 9.08 67.46
C SER A 383 -47.39 7.90 67.01
N ASP A 384 -47.81 7.90 65.75
CA ASP A 384 -48.57 6.80 65.16
C ASP A 384 -47.68 5.57 64.96
N PHE A 385 -46.44 5.75 64.50
CA PHE A 385 -45.46 4.67 64.41
C PHE A 385 -45.15 4.03 65.78
N VAL A 386 -45.02 4.84 66.84
CA VAL A 386 -44.79 4.35 68.21
C VAL A 386 -46.01 3.61 68.77
N LYS A 387 -47.23 4.06 68.43
CA LYS A 387 -48.47 3.36 68.80
C LYS A 387 -48.64 2.03 68.06
N ASP A 388 -48.31 1.98 66.78
CA ASP A 388 -48.38 0.75 65.98
C ASP A 388 -47.32 -0.27 66.38
N THR A 389 -46.17 0.16 66.90
CA THR A 389 -45.07 -0.74 67.31
C THR A 389 -45.15 -1.23 68.75
N ASN A 390 -46.05 -0.69 69.59
CA ASN A 390 -46.28 -1.17 70.96
C ASN A 390 -47.76 -1.05 71.37
N PRO A 391 -48.64 -1.95 70.88
CA PRO A 391 -50.03 -1.99 71.31
C PRO A 391 -50.11 -2.64 72.70
N LYS A 392 -50.27 -1.83 73.75
CA LYS A 392 -50.76 -2.28 75.05
C LYS A 392 -52.16 -1.78 75.28
#